data_AF-A0A358EQH5-F1
#
_entry.id   AF-A0A358EQH5-F1
#
_cell.length_a   1.000
_cell.length_b   1.000
_cell.length_c   1.000
_cell.angle_alpha   90.00
_cell.angle_beta   90.00
_cell.angle_gamma   90.00
#
_symmetry.space_group_name_H-M   'P 1'
#
loop_
_entity.id
_entity.type
_entity.pdbx_description
1 polymer ?
#
loop_
_entity_poly.entity_id
_entity_poly.type
_entity_poly.pdbx_seq_one_letter_code
_entity_poly.pdbx_strand_id
1 'polypeptide(L)'
;VPAIISWPGHIPEGVVRDQVSHSCDWLPTLTELAGVQLHQKDIDGLSIAEVIKNENAPTPHKVLHWQIGRGNNPRWAVREGDWKLLGNPQDTSNKASLTTKDKLFLTNLEENVNEMVNLAEKHPNVTQRLKKLHDEWAAKNVK
;
A
#
# COMPACT_ATOMS: atom_id res chain seq x y z
N VAL A 1 6.42 -0.34 -8.30
CA VAL A 1 6.70 0.37 -9.57
C VAL A 1 7.89 1.29 -9.36
N PRO A 2 8.76 1.53 -10.36
CA PRO A 2 9.78 2.57 -10.24
C PRO A 2 9.13 3.95 -10.35
N ALA A 3 9.56 4.90 -9.52
CA ALA A 3 9.13 6.30 -9.57
C ALA A 3 10.36 7.20 -9.38
N ILE A 4 10.50 8.22 -10.22
CA ILE A 4 11.61 9.19 -10.21
C ILE A 4 10.99 10.57 -10.37
N ILE A 5 11.46 11.53 -9.58
CA ILE A 5 11.04 12.93 -9.66
C ILE A 5 12.27 13.76 -10.02
N SER A 6 12.15 14.63 -11.03
CA SER A 6 13.15 15.64 -11.36
C SER A 6 12.49 17.00 -11.25
N TRP A 7 12.97 17.82 -10.30
CA TRP A 7 12.47 19.17 -10.09
C TRP A 7 13.61 20.13 -9.71
N PRO A 8 14.40 20.58 -10.71
CA PRO A 8 15.57 21.41 -10.49
C PRO A 8 15.24 22.69 -9.73
N GLY A 9 16.04 23.00 -8.69
CA GLY A 9 15.82 24.18 -7.84
C GLY A 9 14.76 24.00 -6.74
N HIS A 10 14.09 22.84 -6.67
CA HIS A 10 13.04 22.58 -5.67
C HIS A 10 13.35 21.39 -4.76
N ILE A 11 14.09 20.39 -5.25
CA ILE A 11 14.49 19.20 -4.47
C ILE A 11 15.98 18.90 -4.66
N PRO A 12 16.65 18.28 -3.66
CA PRO A 12 18.04 17.84 -3.80
C PRO A 12 18.18 16.71 -4.82
N GLU A 13 19.31 16.68 -5.51
CA GLU A 13 19.67 15.61 -6.45
C GLU A 13 20.16 14.36 -5.72
N GLY A 14 19.95 13.19 -6.34
CA GLY A 14 20.51 11.92 -5.85
C GLY A 14 19.90 11.38 -4.54
N VAL A 15 18.82 11.98 -4.04
CA VAL A 15 18.15 11.56 -2.80
C VAL A 15 17.12 10.46 -3.07
N VAL A 16 17.09 9.46 -2.19
CA VAL A 16 16.12 8.36 -2.20
C VAL A 16 15.04 8.61 -1.14
N ARG A 17 13.81 8.21 -1.43
CA ARG A 17 12.67 8.24 -0.51
C ARG A 17 12.10 6.84 -0.36
N ASP A 18 12.19 6.27 0.84
CA ASP A 18 11.72 4.92 1.14
C ASP A 18 10.29 4.90 1.71
N GLN A 19 9.72 6.07 1.95
CA GLN A 19 8.35 6.20 2.42
C GLN A 19 7.37 5.60 1.41
N VAL A 20 6.37 4.91 1.94
CA VAL A 20 5.31 4.30 1.13
C VAL A 20 4.52 5.39 0.39
N SER A 21 4.36 5.21 -0.91
CA SER A 21 3.46 5.97 -1.76
C SER A 21 2.60 5.04 -2.61
N HIS A 22 1.51 5.59 -3.14
CA HIS A 22 0.57 4.89 -3.99
C HIS A 22 0.29 5.67 -5.27
N SER A 23 -0.02 4.99 -6.37
CA SER A 23 -0.16 5.65 -7.68
C SER A 23 -1.28 6.70 -7.71
N CYS A 24 -2.30 6.59 -6.87
CA CYS A 24 -3.37 7.60 -6.78
C CYS A 24 -2.93 8.88 -6.05
N ASP A 25 -1.78 8.89 -5.38
CA ASP A 25 -1.24 10.06 -4.66
C ASP A 25 -0.79 11.16 -5.62
N TRP A 26 -0.50 10.84 -6.87
CA TRP A 26 -0.01 11.82 -7.83
C TRP A 26 -1.01 12.93 -8.13
N LEU A 27 -2.31 12.62 -8.19
CA LEU A 27 -3.34 13.64 -8.43
C LEU A 27 -3.32 14.73 -7.33
N PRO A 28 -3.53 14.41 -6.03
CA PRO A 28 -3.50 15.43 -4.98
C PRO A 28 -2.12 16.09 -4.82
N THR A 29 -1.04 15.33 -5.02
CA THR A 29 0.33 15.87 -4.94
C THR A 29 0.57 16.94 -6.01
N LEU A 30 0.27 16.64 -7.27
CA LEU A 30 0.52 17.58 -8.37
C LEU A 30 -0.36 18.82 -8.24
N THR A 31 -1.62 18.69 -7.80
CA THR A 31 -2.48 19.85 -7.57
C THR A 31 -1.99 20.73 -6.43
N GLU A 32 -1.50 20.14 -5.33
CA GLU A 32 -0.91 20.91 -4.23
C GLU A 32 0.33 21.68 -4.70
N LEU A 33 1.24 21.00 -5.39
CA LEU A 33 2.48 21.62 -5.89
C LEU A 33 2.23 22.69 -6.95
N ALA A 34 1.15 22.57 -7.73
CA ALA A 34 0.74 23.57 -8.72
C ALA A 34 -0.10 24.72 -8.13
N GLY A 35 -0.48 24.66 -6.85
CA GLY A 35 -1.39 25.63 -6.24
C GLY A 35 -2.82 25.58 -6.80
N VAL A 36 -3.23 24.42 -7.33
CA VAL A 36 -4.56 24.18 -7.92
C VAL A 36 -5.48 23.57 -6.88
N GLN A 37 -6.69 24.10 -6.75
CA GLN A 37 -7.68 23.54 -5.84
C GLN A 37 -8.40 22.35 -6.49
N LEU A 38 -8.36 21.20 -5.81
CA LEU A 38 -9.20 20.06 -6.17
C LEU A 38 -10.66 20.32 -5.80
N HIS A 39 -11.54 20.24 -6.79
CA HIS A 39 -12.99 20.36 -6.57
C HIS A 39 -13.61 19.04 -6.10
N GLN A 40 -12.97 17.91 -6.42
CA GLN A 40 -13.38 16.59 -5.95
C GLN A 40 -12.82 16.36 -4.54
N LYS A 41 -13.71 16.07 -3.59
CA LYS A 41 -13.35 15.82 -2.19
C LYS A 41 -13.14 14.34 -1.86
N ASP A 42 -13.68 13.46 -2.70
CA ASP A 42 -13.67 12.02 -2.49
C ASP A 42 -12.67 11.38 -3.47
N ILE A 43 -11.40 11.42 -3.09
CA ILE A 43 -10.28 10.77 -3.79
C ILE A 43 -9.53 9.89 -2.80
N ASP A 44 -9.06 8.73 -3.27
CA ASP A 44 -8.33 7.78 -2.42
C ASP A 44 -6.90 8.21 -2.12
N GLY A 45 -6.31 9.01 -3.01
CA GLY A 45 -4.91 9.43 -2.91
C GLY A 45 -4.69 10.48 -1.83
N LEU A 46 -3.51 10.48 -1.24
CA LEU A 46 -3.05 11.49 -0.29
C LEU A 46 -1.83 12.19 -0.85
N SER A 47 -1.73 13.50 -0.67
CA SER A 47 -0.57 14.25 -1.17
C SER A 47 0.71 13.78 -0.47
N ILE A 48 1.73 13.48 -1.27
CA ILE A 48 3.09 13.15 -0.81
C ILE A 48 4.06 14.33 -1.01
N ALA A 49 3.56 15.55 -1.20
CA ALA A 49 4.39 16.74 -1.42
C ALA A 49 5.43 16.96 -0.29
N GLU A 50 5.05 16.71 0.97
CA GLU A 50 5.98 16.77 2.10
C GLU A 50 7.02 15.66 2.05
N VAL A 51 6.63 14.44 1.66
CA VAL A 51 7.55 13.32 1.40
C VAL A 51 8.46 13.60 0.21
N ILE A 52 8.13 14.52 -0.69
CA ILE A 52 9.01 14.96 -1.79
C ILE A 52 10.00 16.02 -1.30
N LYS A 53 9.56 16.95 -0.45
CA LYS A 53 10.40 18.05 0.05
C LYS A 53 11.35 17.62 1.18
N ASN A 54 10.93 16.72 2.05
CA ASN A 54 11.65 16.32 3.27
C ASN A 54 11.80 14.79 3.35
N GLU A 55 13.05 14.31 3.37
CA GLU A 55 13.37 12.87 3.43
C GLU A 55 12.94 12.20 4.74
N ASN A 56 12.72 12.99 5.79
CA ASN A 56 12.32 12.51 7.11
C ASN A 56 10.81 12.66 7.33
N ALA A 57 10.06 13.21 6.37
CA ALA A 57 8.61 13.29 6.48
C ALA A 57 8.01 11.87 6.46
N PRO A 58 7.08 11.54 7.35
CA PRO A 58 6.39 10.26 7.30
C PRO A 58 5.47 10.20 6.07
N THR A 59 5.21 8.98 5.59
CA THR A 59 4.13 8.77 4.62
C THR A 59 2.79 9.26 5.20
N PRO A 60 1.91 9.89 4.39
CA PRO A 60 0.55 10.22 4.83
C PRO A 60 -0.31 8.95 5.04
N HIS A 61 0.13 7.80 4.53
CA HIS A 61 -0.62 6.54 4.59
C HIS A 61 -0.31 5.75 5.85
N LYS A 62 -1.29 5.66 6.76
CA LYS A 62 -1.20 4.76 7.92
C LYS A 62 -1.50 3.31 7.54
N VAL A 63 -2.54 3.13 6.72
CA VAL A 63 -2.99 1.83 6.21
C VAL A 63 -3.34 1.99 4.74
N LEU A 64 -2.91 1.04 3.92
CA LEU A 64 -3.28 0.95 2.51
C LEU A 64 -4.13 -0.31 2.29
N HIS A 65 -5.10 -0.19 1.40
CA HIS A 65 -5.99 -1.27 1.01
C HIS A 65 -6.05 -1.39 -0.51
N TRP A 66 -6.08 -2.63 -0.99
CA TRP A 66 -6.26 -2.95 -2.41
C TRP A 66 -7.27 -4.07 -2.53
N GLN A 67 -8.14 -4.00 -3.52
CA GLN A 67 -8.99 -5.11 -3.88
C GLN A 67 -9.12 -5.22 -5.40
N ILE A 68 -8.98 -6.44 -5.91
CA ILE A 68 -9.19 -6.79 -7.30
C ILE A 68 -10.31 -7.83 -7.37
N GLY A 69 -11.34 -7.51 -8.14
CA GLY A 69 -12.55 -8.33 -8.24
C GLY A 69 -13.61 -7.95 -7.21
N ARG A 70 -14.78 -8.59 -7.33
CA ARG A 70 -15.95 -8.40 -6.47
C ARG A 70 -16.60 -9.75 -6.15
N GLY A 71 -17.60 -9.76 -5.29
CA GLY A 71 -18.36 -10.96 -4.90
C GLY A 71 -17.74 -11.71 -3.73
N ASN A 72 -17.93 -13.03 -3.67
CA ASN A 72 -17.64 -13.83 -2.47
C ASN A 72 -16.16 -14.19 -2.29
N ASN A 73 -15.31 -13.97 -3.30
CA ASN A 73 -13.89 -14.34 -3.23
C ASN A 73 -12.97 -13.35 -3.96
N PRO A 74 -13.01 -12.05 -3.60
CA PRO A 74 -12.12 -11.07 -4.20
C PRO A 74 -10.68 -11.34 -3.73
N ARG A 75 -9.72 -10.90 -4.54
CA ARG A 75 -8.31 -10.84 -4.12
C ARG A 75 -8.07 -9.49 -3.51
N TRP A 76 -7.43 -9.44 -2.35
CA TRP A 76 -7.21 -8.18 -1.67
C TRP A 76 -5.89 -8.16 -0.92
N ALA A 77 -5.47 -6.95 -0.56
CA ALA A 77 -4.32 -6.73 0.28
C ALA A 77 -4.60 -5.59 1.27
N VAL A 78 -3.97 -5.65 2.43
CA VAL A 78 -3.88 -4.56 3.38
C VAL A 78 -2.44 -4.45 3.86
N ARG A 79 -1.94 -3.22 3.95
CA ARG A 79 -0.60 -2.92 4.47
C ARG A 79 -0.70 -1.89 5.58
N GLU A 80 -0.05 -2.14 6.70
CA GLU A 80 0.17 -1.17 7.76
C GLU A 80 1.63 -1.29 8.22
N GLY A 81 2.40 -0.21 8.02
CA GLY A 81 3.85 -0.25 8.18
C GLY A 81 4.48 -1.33 7.30
N ASP A 82 5.25 -2.20 7.92
CA ASP A 82 5.96 -3.30 7.23
C ASP A 82 5.10 -4.56 7.09
N TRP A 83 3.98 -4.64 7.80
CA TRP A 83 3.10 -5.80 7.71
C TRP A 83 2.16 -5.68 6.54
N LYS A 84 2.13 -6.73 5.71
CA LYS A 84 1.22 -6.88 4.58
C LYS A 84 0.49 -8.19 4.68
N LEU A 85 -0.83 -8.14 4.62
CA LEU A 85 -1.71 -9.30 4.57
C LEU A 85 -2.39 -9.36 3.21
N LEU A 86 -2.30 -10.51 2.56
CA LEU A 86 -3.00 -10.83 1.31
C LEU A 86 -4.17 -11.77 1.62
N GLY A 87 -5.32 -11.49 1.00
CA GLY A 87 -6.47 -12.37 0.98
C GLY A 87 -6.70 -12.99 -0.39
N ASN A 88 -6.88 -14.30 -0.41
CA ASN A 88 -6.96 -15.11 -1.63
C ASN A 88 -5.79 -14.82 -2.59
N PRO A 89 -4.52 -14.86 -2.11
CA PRO A 89 -3.36 -14.57 -2.94
C PRO A 89 -3.27 -15.52 -4.14
N GLN A 90 -2.75 -15.01 -5.23
CA GLN A 90 -2.43 -15.78 -6.42
C GLN A 90 -1.02 -15.42 -6.85
N ASP A 91 -0.12 -16.39 -6.83
CA ASP A 91 1.22 -16.22 -7.38
C ASP A 91 1.19 -16.53 -8.88
N THR A 92 1.44 -15.52 -9.70
CA THR A 92 1.56 -15.67 -11.16
C THR A 92 2.98 -16.03 -11.59
N SER A 93 3.97 -15.97 -10.68
CA SER A 93 5.37 -16.28 -10.94
C SER A 93 5.75 -17.74 -10.69
N ASN A 94 4.87 -18.51 -10.04
CA ASN A 94 5.10 -19.90 -9.60
C ASN A 94 6.36 -20.09 -8.73
N LYS A 95 6.75 -19.05 -7.98
CA LYS A 95 7.93 -19.10 -7.10
C LYS A 95 7.54 -19.38 -5.66
N ALA A 96 6.41 -18.87 -5.21
CA ALA A 96 5.90 -19.09 -3.87
C ALA A 96 5.16 -20.44 -3.79
N SER A 97 5.33 -21.14 -2.67
CA SER A 97 4.57 -22.36 -2.38
C SER A 97 3.17 -22.02 -1.86
N LEU A 98 2.35 -21.36 -2.68
CA LEU A 98 0.95 -21.10 -2.35
C LEU A 98 0.11 -22.35 -2.62
N THR A 99 -0.67 -22.77 -1.64
CA THR A 99 -1.67 -23.81 -1.78
C THR A 99 -3.08 -23.21 -1.75
N THR A 100 -4.09 -23.96 -2.18
CA THR A 100 -5.50 -23.54 -2.10
C THR A 100 -5.99 -23.33 -0.66
N LYS A 101 -5.22 -23.75 0.34
CA LYS A 101 -5.48 -23.53 1.76
C LYS A 101 -4.98 -22.17 2.25
N ASP A 102 -4.03 -21.55 1.54
CA ASP A 102 -3.44 -20.26 1.91
C ASP A 102 -4.36 -19.08 1.53
N LYS A 103 -5.57 -19.07 2.11
CA LYS A 103 -6.52 -17.95 1.90
C LYS A 103 -6.04 -16.65 2.50
N LEU A 104 -5.15 -16.71 3.49
CA LEU A 104 -4.50 -15.57 4.12
C LEU A 104 -3.00 -15.78 4.10
N PHE A 105 -2.28 -14.79 3.57
CA PHE A 105 -0.83 -14.81 3.50
C PHE A 105 -0.28 -13.52 4.11
N LEU A 106 0.41 -13.67 5.25
CA LEU A 106 1.03 -12.55 5.96
C LEU A 106 2.52 -12.52 5.65
N THR A 107 3.06 -11.34 5.38
CA THR A 107 4.49 -11.10 5.25
C THR A 107 4.89 -9.81 5.96
N ASN A 108 6.16 -9.74 6.38
CA ASN A 108 6.81 -8.53 6.84
C ASN A 108 7.77 -8.06 5.74
N LEU A 109 7.59 -6.84 5.24
CA LEU A 109 8.32 -6.27 4.12
C LEU A 109 9.72 -5.78 4.49
N GLU A 110 9.99 -5.51 5.77
CA GLU A 110 11.33 -5.17 6.26
C GLU A 110 12.21 -6.44 6.26
N GLU A 111 11.67 -7.56 6.75
CA GLU A 111 12.40 -8.82 6.86
C GLU A 111 12.43 -9.63 5.55
N ASN A 112 11.36 -9.54 4.75
CA ASN A 112 11.17 -10.36 3.56
C ASN A 112 10.45 -9.60 2.44
N VAL A 113 11.23 -8.78 1.73
CA VAL A 113 10.78 -8.03 0.54
C VAL A 113 10.26 -8.95 -0.59
N ASN A 114 10.73 -10.20 -0.66
CA ASN A 114 10.35 -11.13 -1.72
C ASN A 114 9.00 -11.82 -1.48
N GLU A 115 8.38 -11.62 -0.31
CA GLU A 115 7.05 -12.17 0.04
C GLU A 115 6.95 -13.69 -0.13
N MET A 116 8.03 -14.43 0.20
CA MET A 116 8.12 -15.87 -0.08
C MET A 116 7.65 -16.79 1.06
N VAL A 117 7.49 -16.25 2.28
CA VAL A 117 7.19 -17.04 3.48
C VAL A 117 5.89 -16.55 4.09
N ASN A 118 4.93 -17.46 4.26
CA ASN A 118 3.68 -17.14 4.95
C ASN A 118 3.91 -17.12 6.47
N LEU A 119 3.73 -15.95 7.08
CA LEU A 119 3.87 -15.71 8.52
C LEU A 119 2.53 -15.76 9.26
N ALA A 120 1.41 -16.08 8.57
CA ALA A 120 0.08 -15.90 9.13
C ALA A 120 -0.18 -16.73 10.40
N GLU A 121 0.30 -17.98 10.41
CA GLU A 121 0.18 -18.88 11.57
C GLU A 121 1.13 -18.51 12.72
N LYS A 122 2.29 -17.93 12.40
CA LYS A 122 3.29 -17.51 13.38
C LYS A 122 2.89 -16.21 14.10
N HIS A 123 2.14 -15.34 13.43
CA HIS A 123 1.71 -14.04 13.96
C HIS A 123 0.19 -13.88 13.89
N PRO A 124 -0.60 -14.74 14.57
CA PRO A 124 -2.06 -14.74 14.46
C PRO A 124 -2.69 -13.41 14.88
N ASN A 125 -2.10 -12.73 15.88
CA ASN A 125 -2.57 -11.41 16.33
C ASN A 125 -2.45 -10.35 15.23
N VAL A 126 -1.35 -10.34 14.48
CA VAL A 126 -1.13 -9.42 13.36
C VAL A 126 -2.09 -9.76 12.21
N THR A 127 -2.21 -11.04 11.88
CA THR A 127 -3.15 -11.54 10.85
C THR A 127 -4.58 -11.10 11.14
N GLN A 128 -5.07 -11.32 12.37
CA GLN A 128 -6.44 -10.95 12.75
C GLN A 128 -6.65 -9.42 12.73
N ARG A 129 -5.67 -8.66 13.22
CA ARG A 129 -5.73 -7.20 13.25
C ARG A 129 -5.79 -6.59 11.85
N LEU A 130 -4.90 -7.02 10.95
CA LEU A 130 -4.90 -6.57 9.56
C LEU A 130 -6.17 -7.02 8.82
N LYS A 131 -6.62 -8.26 9.04
CA LYS A 131 -7.88 -8.73 8.45
C LYS A 131 -9.05 -7.84 8.87
N LYS A 132 -9.14 -7.51 10.17
CA LYS A 132 -10.18 -6.62 10.69
C LYS A 132 -10.14 -5.24 10.03
N LEU A 133 -8.95 -4.64 9.89
CA LEU A 133 -8.79 -3.36 9.19
C LEU A 133 -9.31 -3.44 7.74
N HIS A 134 -8.99 -4.51 7.01
CA HIS A 134 -9.49 -4.70 5.65
C HIS A 134 -11.01 -4.91 5.61
N ASP A 135 -11.57 -5.75 6.49
CA ASP A 135 -13.01 -6.01 6.53
C ASP A 135 -13.81 -4.70 6.79
N GLU A 136 -13.32 -3.86 7.72
CA GLU A 136 -13.92 -2.55 8.03
C GLU A 136 -13.83 -1.56 6.87
N TRP A 137 -12.70 -1.55 6.15
CA TRP A 137 -12.54 -0.75 4.95
C TRP A 137 -13.45 -1.26 3.82
N ALA A 138 -13.50 -2.56 3.59
CA ALA A 138 -14.29 -3.17 2.52
C ALA A 138 -15.79 -2.91 2.71
N ALA A 139 -16.30 -2.99 3.95
CA ALA A 139 -17.70 -2.70 4.26
C ALA A 139 -18.14 -1.28 3.87
N LYS A 140 -17.20 -0.33 3.78
CA LYS A 140 -17.47 1.07 3.41
C LYS A 140 -17.23 1.35 1.92
N ASN A 141 -16.26 0.67 1.32
CA ASN A 141 -15.71 1.02 0.01
C ASN A 141 -16.02 0.02 -1.10
N VAL A 142 -16.43 -1.21 -0.77
CA VAL A 142 -16.74 -2.27 -1.72
C VAL A 142 -18.26 -2.50 -1.75
N LYS A 143 -18.87 -2.20 -2.90
CA LYS A 143 -20.28 -2.51 -3.19
C LYS A 143 -20.43 -3.78 -4.01
#